data_AF-A0A3G6J494-F1
#
_entry.id   AF-A0A3G6J494-F1
#
_cell.length_a   1.000
_cell.length_b   1.000
_cell.length_c   1.000
_cell.angle_alpha   90.00
_cell.angle_beta   90.00
_cell.angle_gamma   90.00
#
_symmetry.space_group_name_H-M   'P 1'
#
loop_
_entity.id
_entity.type
_entity.pdbx_description
1 polymer ?
#
loop_
_entity_poly.entity_id
_entity_poly.type
_entity_poly.pdbx_seq_one_letter_code
_entity_poly.pdbx_strand_id
1 'polypeptide(L)'
;MHPRSKLSQTQRELAVDLFEEGYGARAVATRLGVNRDRVLRLERRFRLHGRLCLVSKPSKKQYSFDTKMEILCRYKAGETRFDLAQEFGLSSPDLISHWAWQVNKGGIGALRPKPPQPPPPPDTHFVP
;
A
#
# COMPACT_ATOMS: atom_id res chain seq x y z
N MET A 1 -5.93 13.22 24.97
CA MET A 1 -5.11 12.17 24.32
C MET A 1 -5.69 11.89 22.92
N HIS A 2 -5.10 12.40 21.84
CA HIS A 2 -5.64 12.18 20.48
C HIS A 2 -4.58 11.55 19.56
N PRO A 3 -4.52 10.22 19.50
CA PRO A 3 -3.59 9.54 18.62
C PRO A 3 -4.21 9.42 17.22
N ARG A 4 -3.62 10.10 16.22
CA ARG A 4 -3.58 9.60 14.83
C ARG A 4 -4.92 9.34 14.13
N SER A 5 -5.98 10.12 14.37
CA SER A 5 -7.26 9.95 13.66
C SER A 5 -7.09 10.11 12.14
N LYS A 6 -7.54 9.09 11.40
CA LYS A 6 -7.53 9.01 9.92
C LYS A 6 -8.40 10.15 9.34
N LEU A 7 -8.09 10.62 8.13
CA LEU A 7 -8.99 11.50 7.36
C LEU A 7 -10.41 10.91 7.43
N SER A 8 -11.40 11.72 7.83
CA SER A 8 -12.79 11.27 7.85
C SER A 8 -13.26 10.94 6.43
N GLN A 9 -14.35 10.18 6.30
CA GLN A 9 -14.91 9.86 4.99
C GLN A 9 -15.23 11.14 4.20
N THR A 10 -15.94 12.07 4.84
CA THR A 10 -16.27 13.39 4.29
C THR A 10 -15.04 14.20 3.89
N GLN A 11 -13.97 14.20 4.69
CA GLN A 11 -12.73 14.90 4.32
C GLN A 11 -12.02 14.26 3.12
N ARG A 12 -12.16 12.94 2.93
CA ARG A 12 -11.61 12.27 1.74
C ARG A 12 -12.43 12.58 0.51
N GLU A 13 -13.75 12.61 0.63
CA GLU A 13 -14.67 12.96 -0.46
C GLU A 13 -14.41 14.38 -0.95
N LEU A 14 -14.42 15.37 -0.05
CA LEU A 14 -14.10 16.76 -0.39
C LEU A 14 -12.70 16.93 -0.99
N ALA A 15 -11.71 16.15 -0.51
CA ALA A 15 -10.38 16.18 -1.10
C ALA A 15 -10.38 15.63 -2.53
N VAL A 16 -11.16 14.58 -2.81
CA VAL A 16 -11.29 14.00 -4.15
C VAL A 16 -12.01 14.94 -5.10
N ASP A 17 -13.09 15.58 -4.69
CA ASP A 17 -13.77 16.58 -5.52
C ASP A 17 -12.81 17.73 -5.88
N LEU A 18 -12.03 18.22 -4.92
CA LEU A 18 -11.00 19.22 -5.18
C LEU A 18 -9.87 18.70 -6.10
N PHE A 19 -9.50 17.42 -6.01
CA PHE A 19 -8.53 16.84 -6.95
C PHE A 19 -9.11 16.71 -8.37
N GLU A 20 -10.40 16.40 -8.51
CA GLU A 20 -11.11 16.39 -9.80
C GLU A 20 -11.21 17.80 -10.40
N GLU A 21 -11.39 18.81 -9.56
CA GLU A 21 -11.33 20.23 -9.95
C GLU A 21 -9.90 20.70 -10.31
N GLY A 22 -8.87 19.86 -10.15
CA GLY A 22 -7.49 20.16 -10.52
C GLY A 22 -6.64 20.83 -9.43
N TYR A 23 -7.13 20.92 -8.19
CA TYR A 23 -6.34 21.45 -7.08
C TYR A 23 -5.26 20.46 -6.64
N GLY A 24 -4.04 20.95 -6.38
CA GLY A 24 -2.95 20.12 -5.85
C GLY A 24 -3.08 19.86 -4.34
N ALA A 25 -2.44 18.78 -3.86
CA ALA A 25 -2.48 18.36 -2.44
C ALA A 25 -2.17 19.46 -1.41
N ARG A 26 -1.38 20.46 -1.78
CA ARG A 26 -1.03 21.58 -0.89
C ARG A 26 -2.23 22.52 -0.67
N ALA A 27 -2.97 22.86 -1.72
CA ALA A 27 -4.16 23.71 -1.64
C ALA A 27 -5.31 23.00 -0.90
N VAL A 28 -5.50 21.71 -1.20
CA VAL A 28 -6.51 20.86 -0.56
C VAL A 28 -6.26 20.71 0.94
N ALA A 29 -4.99 20.52 1.36
CA ALA A 29 -4.62 20.43 2.77
C ALA A 29 -4.93 21.72 3.54
N THR A 30 -4.63 22.88 2.95
CA THR A 30 -4.91 24.18 3.55
C THR A 30 -6.42 24.43 3.67
N ARG A 31 -7.21 24.12 2.64
CA ARG A 31 -8.68 24.30 2.67
C ARG A 31 -9.38 23.41 3.68
N LEU A 32 -8.91 22.17 3.83
CA LEU A 32 -9.52 21.19 4.75
C LEU A 32 -8.93 21.25 6.18
N GLY A 33 -7.88 22.06 6.41
CA GLY A 33 -7.21 22.14 7.71
C GLY A 33 -6.53 20.83 8.14
N VAL A 34 -6.12 20.01 7.19
CA VAL A 34 -5.56 18.67 7.44
C VAL A 34 -4.07 18.59 7.11
N ASN A 35 -3.40 17.59 7.67
CA ASN A 35 -1.99 17.39 7.43
C ASN A 35 -1.70 17.07 5.96
N ARG A 36 -0.78 17.84 5.35
CA ARG A 36 -0.38 17.72 3.93
C ARG A 36 0.05 16.32 3.53
N ASP A 37 0.78 15.57 4.37
CA ASP A 37 1.24 14.21 4.04
C ASP A 37 0.09 13.20 3.96
N ARG A 38 -1.06 13.51 4.56
CA ARG A 38 -2.28 12.69 4.43
C ARG A 38 -2.95 12.93 3.09
N VAL A 39 -3.04 14.19 2.70
CA VAL A 39 -3.61 14.62 1.41
C VAL A 39 -2.73 14.17 0.26
N LEU A 40 -1.40 14.28 0.37
CA LEU A 40 -0.45 13.78 -0.62
C LEU A 40 -0.57 12.25 -0.82
N ARG A 41 -0.78 11.49 0.26
CA ARG A 41 -1.01 10.04 0.16
C ARG A 41 -2.36 9.71 -0.49
N LEU A 42 -3.39 10.53 -0.26
CA LEU A 42 -4.69 10.38 -0.91
C LEU A 42 -4.57 10.73 -2.41
N GLU A 43 -3.91 11.83 -2.75
CA GLU A 43 -3.64 12.26 -4.14
C GLU A 43 -2.90 11.16 -4.92
N ARG A 44 -1.86 10.55 -4.33
CA ARG A 44 -1.16 9.41 -4.97
C ARG A 44 -2.09 8.24 -5.26
N ARG A 45 -3.02 7.92 -4.35
CA ARG A 45 -4.01 6.85 -4.55
C ARG A 45 -5.07 7.24 -5.57
N PHE A 46 -5.50 8.49 -5.55
CA PHE A 46 -6.43 9.06 -6.51
C PHE A 46 -5.84 9.04 -7.93
N ARG A 47 -4.54 9.36 -8.09
CA ARG A 47 -3.84 9.21 -9.37
C ARG A 47 -3.74 7.77 -9.88
N LEU A 48 -3.75 6.78 -8.97
CA LEU A 48 -3.66 5.36 -9.33
C LEU A 48 -5.02 4.70 -9.57
N HIS A 49 -6.08 5.16 -8.90
CA HIS A 49 -7.39 4.49 -8.88
C HIS A 49 -8.59 5.41 -9.13
N GLY A 50 -8.39 6.71 -9.32
CA GLY A 50 -9.45 7.72 -9.41
C GLY A 50 -10.32 7.75 -8.14
N ARG A 51 -11.63 7.91 -8.33
CA ARG A 51 -12.64 7.91 -7.25
C ARG A 51 -12.69 6.60 -6.44
N LEU A 52 -12.16 5.50 -6.97
CA LEU A 52 -12.08 4.23 -6.22
C LEU A 52 -11.14 4.33 -5.00
N CYS A 53 -10.34 5.39 -4.86
CA CYS A 53 -9.56 5.63 -3.66
C CYS A 53 -10.42 5.86 -2.40
N LEU A 54 -11.70 6.23 -2.56
CA LEU A 54 -12.67 6.42 -1.46
C LEU A 54 -13.22 5.09 -0.94
N VAL A 55 -13.25 4.05 -1.78
CA VAL A 55 -13.75 2.72 -1.43
C VAL A 55 -12.70 2.05 -0.55
N SER A 56 -12.87 2.23 0.76
CA SER A 56 -11.92 1.84 1.77
C SER A 56 -11.94 0.33 2.01
N LYS A 57 -11.22 -0.41 1.16
CA LYS A 57 -10.40 -1.58 1.47
C LYS A 57 -9.86 -2.06 0.12
N PRO A 58 -8.59 -1.78 -0.25
CA PRO A 58 -7.89 -2.84 -0.94
C PRO A 58 -7.92 -3.99 0.05
N SER A 59 -8.83 -4.95 -0.16
CA SER A 59 -8.57 -6.35 0.18
C SER A 59 -7.07 -6.53 0.03
N LYS A 60 -6.36 -6.90 1.10
CA LYS A 60 -4.90 -7.09 1.04
C LYS A 60 -4.69 -8.05 -0.13
N LYS A 61 -4.42 -7.53 -1.33
CA LYS A 61 -4.18 -8.35 -2.51
C LYS A 61 -2.92 -9.09 -2.11
N GLN A 62 -3.09 -10.36 -1.77
CA GLN A 62 -1.98 -11.21 -1.45
C GLN A 62 -1.31 -11.45 -2.80
N TYR A 63 -0.34 -10.59 -3.11
CA TYR A 63 0.48 -10.78 -4.29
C TYR A 63 1.26 -12.07 -4.07
N SER A 64 1.00 -13.03 -4.96
CA SER A 64 1.75 -14.28 -5.00
C SER A 64 3.23 -13.97 -5.19
N PHE A 65 4.07 -14.85 -4.67
CA PHE A 65 5.52 -14.74 -4.79
C PHE A 65 5.97 -14.52 -6.24
N ASP A 66 5.33 -15.22 -7.17
CA ASP A 66 5.56 -15.13 -8.61
C ASP A 66 5.35 -13.71 -9.15
N THR A 67 4.20 -13.10 -8.85
CA THR A 67 3.89 -11.72 -9.25
C THR A 67 4.90 -10.72 -8.71
N LYS A 68 5.32 -10.89 -7.45
CA LYS A 68 6.33 -10.00 -6.86
C LYS A 68 7.70 -10.17 -7.54
N MET A 69 8.05 -11.40 -7.91
CA MET A 69 9.29 -11.69 -8.63
C MET A 69 9.28 -11.11 -10.05
N GLU A 70 8.15 -11.19 -10.74
CA GLU A 70 7.97 -10.59 -12.07
C GLU A 70 8.16 -9.06 -12.02
N ILE A 71 7.49 -8.40 -11.06
CA ILE A 71 7.62 -6.95 -10.85
C ILE A 71 9.08 -6.58 -10.54
N LEU A 72 9.77 -7.37 -9.71
CA LEU A 72 11.18 -7.14 -9.41
C LEU A 72 12.10 -7.38 -10.60
N CYS A 73 11.79 -8.37 -11.45
CA CYS A 73 12.53 -8.66 -12.66
C CYS A 73 12.43 -7.48 -13.63
N ARG A 74 11.20 -6.99 -13.88
CA ARG A 74 10.97 -5.79 -14.70
C ARG A 74 11.60 -4.54 -14.10
N TYR A 75 11.50 -4.35 -12.78
CA TYR A 75 12.18 -3.24 -12.10
C TYR A 75 13.70 -3.30 -12.27
N LYS A 76 14.31 -4.49 -12.21
CA LYS A 76 15.73 -4.68 -12.51
C LYS A 76 16.07 -4.47 -14.00
N ALA A 77 15.11 -4.69 -14.90
CA ALA A 77 15.26 -4.39 -16.32
C ALA A 77 15.25 -2.88 -16.63
N GLY A 78 14.90 -2.03 -15.64
CA GLY A 78 14.91 -0.57 -15.76
C GLY A 78 13.53 0.08 -15.75
N GLU A 79 12.46 -0.70 -15.60
CA GLU A 79 11.09 -0.18 -15.54
C GLU A 79 10.86 0.72 -14.33
N THR A 80 10.00 1.73 -14.49
CA THR A 80 9.73 2.65 -13.38
C THR A 80 8.77 2.04 -12.37
N ARG A 81 9.03 2.29 -11.09
CA ARG A 81 8.18 1.80 -9.98
C ARG A 81 6.73 2.27 -10.09
N PHE A 82 6.50 3.42 -10.71
CA PHE A 82 5.16 3.98 -10.86
C PHE A 82 4.37 3.24 -11.93
N ASP A 83 5.01 2.96 -13.06
CA ASP A 83 4.42 2.21 -14.16
C ASP A 83 4.04 0.78 -13.73
N LEU A 84 4.99 0.07 -13.10
CA LEU A 84 4.75 -1.26 -12.52
C LEU A 84 3.66 -1.24 -11.44
N ALA A 85 3.57 -0.17 -10.64
CA ALA A 85 2.51 -0.06 -9.64
C ALA A 85 1.14 0.14 -10.28
N GLN A 86 1.07 0.84 -11.40
CA GLN A 86 -0.17 1.02 -12.15
C GLN A 86 -0.58 -0.27 -12.88
N GLU A 87 0.36 -0.89 -13.61
CA GLU A 87 0.13 -2.12 -14.39
C GLU A 87 -0.32 -3.29 -13.49
N PHE A 88 0.40 -3.53 -12.39
CA PHE A 88 0.08 -4.61 -11.46
C PHE A 88 -0.97 -4.21 -10.40
N GLY A 89 -1.46 -2.97 -10.43
CA GLY A 89 -2.44 -2.44 -9.47
C GLY A 89 -1.94 -2.41 -8.02
N LEU A 90 -0.64 -2.19 -7.82
CA LEU A 90 -0.05 -2.05 -6.49
C LEU A 90 -0.59 -0.83 -5.77
N SER A 91 -0.87 -0.98 -4.48
CA SER A 91 -1.35 0.12 -3.66
C SER A 91 -0.31 1.22 -3.40
N SER A 92 0.97 0.94 -3.67
CA SER A 92 2.05 1.93 -3.56
C SER A 92 3.30 1.48 -4.34
N PRO A 93 3.97 2.39 -5.08
CA PRO A 93 5.27 2.09 -5.71
C PRO A 93 6.38 1.82 -4.68
N ASP A 94 6.20 2.25 -3.43
CA ASP A 94 7.12 1.97 -2.33
C ASP A 94 7.23 0.47 -2.00
N LEU A 95 6.19 -0.32 -2.30
CA LEU A 95 6.22 -1.78 -2.12
C LEU A 95 7.34 -2.44 -2.93
N ILE A 96 7.57 -1.96 -4.15
CA ILE A 96 8.61 -2.49 -5.04
C ILE A 96 9.99 -2.23 -4.43
N SER A 97 10.21 -1.03 -3.87
CA SER A 97 11.48 -0.67 -3.22
C SER A 97 11.71 -1.55 -1.99
N HIS A 98 10.66 -1.80 -1.20
CA HIS A 98 10.72 -2.69 -0.05
C HIS A 98 11.04 -4.14 -0.46
N TRP A 99 10.39 -4.66 -1.51
CA TRP A 99 10.68 -6.01 -2.02
C TRP A 99 12.11 -6.12 -2.54
N ALA A 100 12.61 -5.12 -3.26
CA ALA A 100 13.98 -5.11 -3.77
C ALA A 100 14.99 -5.15 -2.61
N TRP A 101 14.74 -4.36 -1.56
CA TRP A 101 15.53 -4.39 -0.34
C TRP A 101 15.49 -5.76 0.36
N GLN A 102 14.32 -6.40 0.46
CA GLN A 102 14.18 -7.74 1.04
C GLN A 102 14.97 -8.80 0.26
N VAL A 103 14.92 -8.79 -1.08
CA VAL A 103 15.73 -9.71 -1.91
C VAL A 103 17.21 -9.44 -1.73
N ASN A 104 17.61 -8.18 -1.70
CA ASN A 104 19.02 -7.83 -1.56
C ASN A 104 19.57 -8.26 -0.20
N LYS A 105 18.78 -8.11 0.88
CA LYS A 105 19.19 -8.44 2.25
C LYS A 105 19.12 -9.93 2.57
N GLY A 106 18.11 -10.65 2.07
CA GLY A 106 17.81 -12.03 2.48
C GLY A 106 17.66 -13.02 1.31
N GLY A 107 18.03 -12.62 0.10
CA GLY A 107 17.86 -13.41 -1.11
C GLY A 107 16.39 -13.54 -1.55
N ILE A 108 16.19 -14.24 -2.66
CA ILE A 108 14.87 -14.50 -3.25
C ILE A 108 13.93 -15.22 -2.24
N GLY A 109 14.48 -16.02 -1.32
CA GLY A 109 13.73 -16.71 -0.27
C GLY A 109 13.07 -15.79 0.77
N ALA A 110 13.59 -14.57 0.98
CA ALA A 110 13.02 -13.60 1.92
C ALA A 110 11.69 -12.99 1.44
N LEU A 111 11.36 -13.16 0.16
CA LEU A 111 10.10 -12.71 -0.41
C LEU A 111 8.96 -13.73 -0.27
N ARG A 112 9.29 -15.00 0.02
CA ARG A 112 8.26 -16.00 0.30
C ARG A 112 7.53 -15.60 1.58
N PRO A 113 6.20 -15.68 1.62
CA PRO A 113 5.49 -15.62 2.90
C PRO A 113 6.09 -16.70 3.80
N LYS A 114 6.54 -16.31 5.00
CA LYS A 114 7.00 -17.26 6.01
C LYS A 114 5.88 -18.30 6.15
N PRO A 115 6.19 -19.61 6.06
CA PRO A 115 5.15 -20.63 6.23
C PRO A 115 4.39 -20.34 7.53
N PRO A 116 3.05 -20.47 7.54
CA PRO A 116 2.29 -20.32 8.76
C PRO A 116 2.96 -21.19 9.82
N GLN A 117 3.25 -20.59 10.98
CA GLN A 117 3.79 -21.34 12.09
C GLN A 117 2.81 -22.47 12.37
N PRO A 118 3.27 -23.73 12.50
CA PRO A 118 2.38 -24.81 12.87
C PRO A 118 1.65 -24.41 14.16
N PRO A 119 0.36 -24.76 14.31
CA PRO A 119 -0.34 -24.51 15.57
C PRO A 119 0.47 -25.12 16.72
N PRO A 120 0.49 -24.49 17.91
CA PRO A 120 1.11 -25.11 19.08
C PRO A 120 0.54 -26.53 19.23
N PRO A 121 1.37 -27.53 19.59
CA PRO A 121 0.88 -28.88 19.80
C PRO A 121 -0.28 -28.84 20.79
N PRO A 122 -1.35 -29.64 20.59
CA PRO A 122 -2.45 -29.69 21.54
C PRO A 122 -1.86 -30.05 22.91
N ASP A 123 -2.14 -29.23 23.92
CA ASP A 123 -1.79 -29.48 25.31
C ASP A 123 -2.24 -30.90 25.66
N THR A 124 -1.28 -31.82 25.61
CA THR A 124 -1.49 -33.20 26.03
C THR A 124 -1.48 -33.12 27.55
N HIS A 125 -2.65 -32.85 28.11
CA HIS A 125 -2.93 -33.16 29.50
C HIS A 125 -2.74 -34.67 29.67
N PHE A 126 -1.51 -35.05 29.97
CA PHE A 126 -1.18 -36.33 30.54
C PHE A 126 -1.82 -36.33 31.94
N VAL A 127 -2.99 -36.93 32.05
CA VAL A 127 -3.65 -37.18 33.34
C VAL A 127 -3.16 -38.55 33.82
N PRO A 128 -2.62 -38.66 35.05
CA PRO A 128 -1.98 -39.87 35.56
C PRO A 128 -2.94 -41.06 35.73
#